data_AF-A0A966J1G3-F1
#
_entry.id   AF-A0A966J1G3-F1
#
_cell.length_a   1.000
_cell.length_b   1.000
_cell.length_c   1.000
_cell.angle_alpha   90.00
_cell.angle_beta   90.00
_cell.angle_gamma   90.00
#
_symmetry.space_group_name_H-M   'P 1'
#
loop_
_entity.id
_entity.type
_entity.pdbx_description
1 polymer ?
#
loop_
_entity_poly.entity_id
_entity_poly.type
_entity_poly.pdbx_seq_one_letter_code
_entity_poly.pdbx_strand_id
1 'polypeptide(L)'
;MLVVDEESDGQRLDNWLMRHLKGAPKTLIYRIIRSGEVRVNKGRASADTRVATGDQVRVPPLRLAVKPSADVGGVAGGPLAPARQFPVLYEDDGLLAIDKPAGVAVHGGSGISHGVIEQLRQARPG
;
A
#
# COMPACT_ATOMS: atom_id res chain seq x y z
N MET A 1 2.75 13.83 -20.40
CA MET A 1 2.12 14.77 -19.45
C MET A 1 0.66 14.37 -19.36
N LEU A 2 0.06 14.39 -18.18
CA LEU A 2 -1.34 14.04 -17.98
C LEU A 2 -2.13 15.33 -17.74
N VAL A 3 -3.34 15.42 -18.28
CA VAL A 3 -4.23 16.59 -18.14
C VAL A 3 -5.40 16.18 -17.27
N VAL A 4 -5.79 17.03 -16.33
CA VAL A 4 -6.89 16.80 -15.41
C VAL A 4 -8.22 17.08 -16.13
N ASP A 5 -9.13 16.12 -16.10
CA ASP A 5 -10.48 16.22 -16.67
C ASP A 5 -11.47 16.85 -15.69
N GLU A 6 -12.71 17.07 -16.14
CA GLU A 6 -13.80 17.64 -15.33
C GLU A 6 -14.19 16.73 -14.16
N GLU A 7 -14.18 15.41 -14.36
CA GLU A 7 -14.53 14.42 -13.32
C GLU A 7 -13.52 14.39 -12.16
N SER A 8 -12.31 14.86 -12.40
CA SER A 8 -11.23 14.93 -11.43
C SER A 8 -11.11 16.27 -10.72
N ASP A 9 -11.94 17.27 -11.05
CA ASP A 9 -11.85 18.61 -10.47
C ASP A 9 -11.96 18.58 -8.94
N GLY A 10 -11.09 19.33 -8.29
CA GLY A 10 -10.99 19.41 -6.84
C GLY A 10 -10.43 18.14 -6.16
N GLN A 11 -10.07 17.09 -6.89
CA GLN A 11 -9.51 15.88 -6.30
C GLN A 11 -8.11 16.13 -5.72
N ARG A 12 -7.76 15.47 -4.62
CA ARG A 12 -6.38 15.47 -4.10
C ARG A 12 -5.43 14.80 -5.10
N LEU A 13 -4.25 15.38 -5.29
CA LEU A 13 -3.24 14.91 -6.25
C LEU A 13 -2.83 13.47 -6.02
N ASP A 14 -2.65 13.04 -4.76
CA ASP A 14 -2.33 11.64 -4.46
C ASP A 14 -3.42 10.67 -4.92
N ASN A 15 -4.69 10.99 -4.65
CA ASN A 15 -5.84 10.21 -5.09
C ASN A 15 -5.96 10.18 -6.61
N TRP A 16 -5.76 11.32 -7.26
CA TRP A 16 -5.78 11.44 -8.70
C TRP A 16 -4.69 10.58 -9.35
N LEU A 17 -3.46 10.64 -8.82
CA LEU A 17 -2.35 9.80 -9.28
C LEU A 17 -2.58 8.31 -9.03
N MET A 18 -3.19 7.92 -7.91
CA MET A 18 -3.52 6.51 -7.64
C MET A 18 -4.51 5.94 -8.67
N ARG A 19 -5.45 6.76 -9.19
CA ARG A 19 -6.35 6.36 -10.27
C ARG A 19 -5.64 6.21 -11.62
N HIS A 20 -4.71 7.12 -11.92
CA HIS A 20 -4.01 7.16 -13.20
C HIS A 20 -2.84 6.17 -13.29
N LEU A 21 -2.14 5.95 -12.17
CA LEU A 21 -0.98 5.07 -12.06
C LEU A 21 -1.39 3.73 -11.48
N LYS A 22 -2.30 3.03 -12.16
CA LYS A 22 -2.82 1.72 -11.73
C LYS A 22 -1.67 0.76 -11.46
N GLY A 23 -1.69 0.11 -10.29
CA GLY A 23 -0.64 -0.82 -9.85
C GLY A 23 0.56 -0.18 -9.16
N ALA A 24 0.67 1.15 -9.12
CA ALA A 24 1.70 1.83 -8.33
C ALA A 24 1.42 1.66 -6.82
N PRO A 25 2.40 1.21 -6.02
CA PRO A 25 2.26 1.20 -4.57
C PRO A 25 2.04 2.60 -4.03
N LYS A 26 1.19 2.75 -3.01
CA LYS A 26 0.95 4.04 -2.32
C LYS A 26 2.27 4.71 -1.91
N THR A 27 3.21 3.93 -1.35
CA THR A 27 4.54 4.42 -0.95
C THR A 27 5.35 5.01 -2.10
N LEU A 28 5.24 4.47 -3.32
CA LEU A 28 5.87 5.02 -4.52
C LEU A 28 5.26 6.38 -4.86
N ILE A 29 3.93 6.51 -4.85
CA ILE A 29 3.22 7.78 -5.11
C ILE A 29 3.69 8.88 -4.16
N TYR A 30 3.69 8.63 -2.85
CA TYR A 30 4.16 9.63 -1.89
C TYR A 30 5.63 9.96 -2.08
N ARG A 31 6.47 8.99 -2.44
CA ARG A 31 7.90 9.22 -2.69
C ARG A 31 8.11 10.18 -3.86
N ILE A 32 7.48 9.95 -5.00
CA ILE A 32 7.67 10.76 -6.22
C ILE A 32 7.07 12.17 -6.11
N ILE A 33 6.03 12.34 -5.29
CA ILE A 33 5.50 13.68 -4.94
C ILE A 33 6.50 14.39 -4.04
N ARG A 34 6.95 13.73 -2.96
CA ARG A 34 7.85 14.33 -1.97
C ARG A 34 9.22 14.67 -2.55
N SER A 35 9.77 13.84 -3.44
CA SER A 35 11.03 14.12 -4.15
C SER A 35 10.89 15.25 -5.18
N GLY A 36 9.67 15.67 -5.51
CA GLY A 36 9.40 16.73 -6.49
C GLY A 36 9.55 16.26 -7.94
N GLU A 37 9.52 14.96 -8.19
CA GLU A 37 9.50 14.37 -9.54
C GLU A 37 8.16 14.62 -10.23
N VAL A 38 7.07 14.62 -9.44
CA VAL A 38 5.75 15.07 -9.89
C VAL A 38 5.65 16.60 -9.83
N ARG A 39 5.14 17.20 -10.90
CA ARG A 39 4.90 18.65 -11.02
C ARG A 39 3.49 18.94 -11.52
N VAL A 40 2.85 19.95 -10.97
CA VAL A 40 1.56 20.49 -11.47
C VAL A 40 1.86 21.87 -12.05
N ASN A 41 1.53 22.10 -13.32
CA ASN A 41 1.79 23.36 -14.02
C ASN A 41 3.25 23.85 -13.87
N LYS A 42 4.22 22.92 -13.97
CA LYS A 42 5.68 23.11 -13.77
C LYS A 42 6.11 23.40 -12.32
N GLY A 43 5.17 23.65 -11.40
CA GLY A 43 5.41 23.85 -9.96
C GLY A 43 5.52 22.53 -9.18
N ARG A 44 6.20 22.58 -8.02
CA ARG A 44 6.19 21.48 -7.04
C ARG A 44 4.82 21.47 -6.35
N ALA A 45 4.26 20.28 -6.13
CA ALA A 45 2.97 20.11 -5.46
C ALA A 45 3.11 19.16 -4.27
N SER A 46 2.24 19.30 -3.29
CA SER A 46 2.09 18.37 -2.17
C SER A 46 1.04 17.30 -2.48
N ALA A 47 0.99 16.24 -1.67
CA ALA A 47 0.04 15.14 -1.88
C ALA A 47 -1.42 15.59 -1.71
N ASP A 48 -1.67 16.59 -0.87
CA ASP A 48 -2.97 17.18 -0.56
C ASP A 48 -3.36 18.34 -1.49
N THR A 49 -2.49 18.73 -2.43
CA THR A 49 -2.83 19.70 -3.47
C THR A 49 -4.09 19.24 -4.21
N ARG A 50 -5.09 20.11 -4.34
CA ARG A 50 -6.29 19.84 -5.14
C ARG A 50 -6.00 20.22 -6.59
N VAL A 51 -6.27 19.28 -7.49
CA VAL A 51 -6.13 19.52 -8.94
C VAL A 51 -7.37 20.23 -9.47
N ALA A 52 -7.19 21.07 -10.47
CA ALA A 52 -8.29 21.71 -11.20
C ALA A 52 -8.35 21.19 -12.64
N THR A 53 -9.53 21.19 -13.25
CA THR A 53 -9.68 20.86 -14.67
C THR A 53 -8.72 21.67 -15.54
N GLY A 54 -8.04 21.00 -16.46
CA GLY A 54 -7.05 21.60 -17.35
C GLY A 54 -5.63 21.70 -16.77
N ASP A 55 -5.43 21.38 -15.49
CA ASP A 55 -4.08 21.30 -14.90
C ASP A 55 -3.23 20.28 -15.65
N GLN A 56 -1.96 20.65 -15.87
CA GLN A 56 -0.99 19.77 -16.52
C GLN A 56 -0.07 19.13 -15.46
N VAL A 57 -0.24 17.82 -15.28
CA VAL A 57 0.53 17.02 -14.32
C VAL A 57 1.65 16.27 -15.04
N ARG A 58 2.90 16.59 -14.70
CA ARG A 58 4.08 15.84 -15.13
C ARG A 58 4.36 14.72 -14.12
N VAL A 59 4.48 13.50 -14.61
CA VAL A 59 4.85 12.32 -13.84
C VAL A 59 6.15 11.75 -14.41
N PRO A 60 7.12 11.27 -13.59
CA PRO A 60 8.31 10.60 -14.10
C PRO A 60 7.96 9.30 -14.86
N PRO A 61 8.83 8.80 -15.74
CA PRO A 61 8.65 7.49 -16.35
C PRO A 61 8.72 6.40 -15.26
N LEU A 62 7.60 5.71 -15.03
CA LEU A 62 7.50 4.63 -14.05
C LEU A 62 7.46 3.28 -14.76
N ARG A 63 8.34 2.36 -14.38
CA ARG A 63 8.22 0.94 -14.74
C ARG A 63 7.35 0.26 -13.70
N LEU A 64 6.03 0.31 -13.91
CA LEU A 64 5.08 -0.41 -13.07
C LEU A 64 4.94 -1.82 -13.63
N ALA A 65 5.25 -2.84 -12.82
CA ALA A 65 4.82 -4.19 -13.15
C ALA A 65 3.29 -4.19 -13.13
N VAL A 66 2.66 -4.44 -14.27
CA VAL A 66 1.21 -4.63 -14.36
C VAL A 66 0.92 -5.91 -13.58
N LYS A 67 0.55 -5.76 -12.30
CA LYS A 67 -0.10 -6.87 -11.58
C LYS A 67 -1.50 -7.00 -12.17
N PRO A 68 -1.93 -8.21 -12.59
CA PRO A 68 -3.34 -8.43 -12.86
C PRO A 68 -4.12 -7.98 -11.63
N SER A 69 -5.24 -7.30 -11.86
CA SER A 69 -6.18 -6.88 -10.84
C SER A 69 -6.51 -8.07 -9.95
N ALA A 70 -5.89 -8.14 -8.79
CA ALA A 70 -6.34 -9.01 -7.71
C ALA A 70 -7.49 -8.25 -7.04
N ASP A 71 -8.66 -8.84 -7.17
CA ASP A 71 -9.89 -8.40 -6.52
C ASP A 71 -9.68 -8.16 -5.02
N VAL A 72 -10.57 -7.33 -4.51
CA VAL A 72 -10.76 -6.99 -3.10
C VAL A 72 -10.74 -8.26 -2.24
N GLY A 73 -9.65 -8.46 -1.47
CA GLY A 73 -9.61 -9.47 -0.41
C GLY A 73 -8.26 -10.15 -0.23
N GLY A 74 -7.44 -9.63 0.70
CA GLY A 74 -6.50 -10.46 1.47
C GLY A 74 -5.23 -10.95 0.77
N VAL A 75 -4.10 -10.60 1.38
CA VAL A 75 -2.79 -11.29 1.37
C VAL A 75 -2.18 -11.71 0.02
N ALA A 76 -1.10 -11.00 -0.30
CA ALA A 76 0.04 -11.40 -1.12
C ALA A 76 0.04 -12.88 -1.58
N GLY A 77 -0.07 -13.09 -2.89
CA GLY A 77 0.08 -14.37 -3.58
C GLY A 77 1.50 -14.95 -3.53
N GLY A 78 2.02 -15.16 -2.32
CA GLY A 78 3.08 -16.13 -2.03
C GLY A 78 2.48 -17.41 -1.44
N PRO A 79 3.29 -18.45 -1.20
CA PRO A 79 2.85 -19.62 -0.44
C PRO A 79 2.18 -19.18 0.87
N LEU A 80 1.08 -19.83 1.26
CA LEU A 80 0.44 -19.54 2.54
C LEU A 80 1.46 -19.75 3.67
N ALA A 81 1.49 -18.84 4.64
CA ALA A 81 2.33 -19.00 5.82
C ALA A 81 2.01 -20.36 6.47
N PRO A 82 3.00 -21.18 6.88
CA PRO A 82 2.69 -22.39 7.62
C PRO A 82 1.99 -22.01 8.92
N ALA A 83 0.88 -22.68 9.23
CA ALA A 83 0.19 -22.53 10.49
C ALA A 83 1.16 -22.81 11.64
N ARG A 84 1.25 -21.90 12.60
CA ARG A 84 2.08 -22.05 13.79
C ARG A 84 1.32 -21.63 15.03
N GLN A 85 1.41 -22.45 16.07
CA GLN A 85 0.93 -22.10 17.40
C GLN A 85 2.03 -21.38 18.18
N PHE A 86 1.64 -20.40 18.98
CA PHE A 86 2.51 -19.69 19.90
C PHE A 86 1.98 -19.89 21.32
N PRO A 87 2.85 -19.92 22.35
CA PRO A 87 2.39 -19.94 23.73
C PRO A 87 1.50 -18.72 24.00
N VAL A 88 0.31 -18.97 24.53
CA VAL A 88 -0.66 -17.93 24.88
C VAL A 88 -0.40 -17.51 26.32
N LEU A 89 -0.16 -16.21 26.53
CA LEU A 89 0.01 -15.62 27.85
C LEU A 89 -1.33 -15.16 28.43
N TYR A 90 -2.23 -14.70 27.55
CA TYR A 90 -3.56 -14.24 27.90
C TYR A 90 -4.48 -14.30 26.66
N GLU A 91 -5.74 -14.67 26.85
CA GLU A 91 -6.76 -14.68 25.79
C GLU A 91 -8.15 -14.41 26.37
N ASP A 92 -8.87 -13.46 25.77
CA ASP A 92 -10.30 -13.20 25.97
C ASP A 92 -11.00 -12.91 24.64
N ASP A 93 -12.29 -12.57 24.68
CA ASP A 93 -13.12 -12.34 23.49
C ASP A 93 -12.61 -11.20 22.57
N GLY A 94 -11.77 -10.30 23.07
CA GLY A 94 -11.26 -9.14 22.32
C GLY A 94 -9.74 -9.03 22.25
N LEU A 95 -8.98 -9.79 23.04
CA LEU A 95 -7.54 -9.67 23.18
C LEU A 95 -6.85 -11.02 23.23
N LEU A 96 -5.78 -11.15 22.44
CA LEU A 96 -4.85 -12.27 22.47
C LEU A 96 -3.43 -11.74 22.72
N ALA A 97 -2.80 -12.20 23.79
CA ALA A 97 -1.38 -11.97 24.08
C ALA A 97 -0.61 -13.30 24.00
N ILE A 98 0.48 -13.29 23.25
CA ILE A 98 1.33 -14.47 23.01
C ILE A 98 2.77 -14.20 23.40
N ASP A 99 3.49 -15.26 23.76
CA ASP A 99 4.94 -15.23 23.91
C ASP A 99 5.59 -15.44 22.54
N LYS A 100 6.02 -14.32 21.93
CA LYS A 100 6.67 -14.35 20.62
C LYS A 100 8.15 -14.70 20.76
N PRO A 101 8.65 -15.77 20.13
CA PRO A 101 10.07 -16.10 20.14
C PRO A 101 10.94 -14.98 19.56
N ALA A 102 12.16 -14.88 20.08
CA ALA A 102 13.20 -14.02 19.50
C ALA A 102 13.48 -14.46 18.04
N GLY A 103 13.79 -13.49 17.17
CA GLY A 103 14.07 -13.75 15.75
C GLY A 103 12.84 -13.98 14.86
N VAL A 104 11.62 -14.06 15.43
CA VAL A 104 10.38 -14.13 14.64
C VAL A 104 9.81 -12.73 14.41
N ALA A 105 9.56 -12.38 13.14
CA ALA A 105 8.95 -11.11 12.75
C ALA A 105 7.47 -11.05 13.17
N VAL A 106 6.95 -9.85 13.44
CA VAL A 106 5.53 -9.65 13.79
C VAL A 106 4.63 -9.78 12.56
N HIS A 107 5.00 -9.10 11.46
CA HIS A 107 4.31 -9.13 10.17
C HIS A 107 5.32 -9.31 9.03
N GLY A 108 4.84 -9.68 7.83
CA GLY A 108 5.66 -9.72 6.62
C GLY A 108 6.26 -8.35 6.26
N GLY A 109 7.46 -8.31 5.68
CA GLY A 109 8.21 -7.08 5.38
C GLY A 109 9.33 -7.28 4.37
N SER A 110 10.22 -6.29 4.20
CA SER A 110 11.34 -6.35 3.23
C SER A 110 12.30 -7.51 3.52
N GLY A 111 12.06 -8.67 2.90
CA GLY A 111 12.87 -9.89 3.03
C GLY A 111 12.29 -10.98 3.94
N ILE A 112 11.12 -10.75 4.57
CA ILE A 112 10.45 -11.77 5.40
C ILE A 112 9.04 -11.99 4.87
N SER A 113 8.80 -13.21 4.37
CA SER A 113 7.52 -13.57 3.74
C SER A 113 6.37 -13.65 4.74
N HIS A 114 6.62 -14.12 5.97
CA HIS A 114 5.57 -14.36 6.98
C HIS A 114 6.08 -14.06 8.39
N GLY A 115 5.27 -13.35 9.18
CA GLY A 115 5.46 -13.14 10.61
C GLY A 115 4.40 -13.86 11.45
N VAL A 116 4.37 -13.53 12.73
CA VAL A 116 3.43 -14.06 13.73
C VAL A 116 1.97 -13.89 13.30
N ILE A 117 1.60 -12.71 12.77
CA ILE A 117 0.22 -12.39 12.42
C ILE A 117 -0.28 -13.33 11.31
N GLU A 118 0.52 -13.51 10.26
CA GLU A 118 0.14 -14.38 9.13
C GLU A 118 0.04 -15.84 9.57
N GLN A 119 0.96 -16.30 10.43
CA GLN A 119 0.96 -17.68 10.94
C GLN A 119 -0.21 -17.97 11.89
N LEU A 120 -0.58 -17.00 12.75
CA LEU A 120 -1.73 -17.14 13.65
C LEU A 120 -3.06 -17.16 12.88
N ARG A 121 -3.22 -16.31 11.85
CA ARG A 121 -4.42 -16.32 10.99
C ARG A 121 -4.62 -17.67 10.30
N GLN A 122 -3.52 -18.31 9.88
CA GLN A 122 -3.58 -19.65 9.27
C GLN A 122 -3.86 -20.75 10.30
N ALA A 123 -3.33 -20.63 11.52
CA ALA A 123 -3.56 -21.61 12.59
C ALA A 123 -4.95 -21.52 13.23
N ARG A 124 -5.62 -20.37 13.12
CA ARG A 124 -6.94 -20.10 13.69
C ARG A 124 -7.89 -19.51 12.62
N PRO A 125 -8.32 -20.33 11.64
CA PRO A 125 -9.28 -19.89 10.64
C PRO A 125 -10.65 -19.70 11.31
N GLY A 126 -11.06 -18.43 11.45
CA GLY A 126 -12.33 -17.98 11.98
C GLY A 126 -12.76 -16.71 11.29
#